data_AF-A0A442UIW8-F1
#
_entry.id   AF-A0A442UIW8-F1
#
_cell.length_a   1.000
_cell.length_b   1.000
_cell.length_c   1.000
_cell.angle_alpha   90.00
_cell.angle_beta   90.00
_cell.angle_gamma   90.00
#
_symmetry.space_group_name_H-M   'P 1'
#
loop_
_entity.id
_entity.type
_entity.pdbx_description
1 polymer ?
#
loop_
_entity_poly.entity_id
_entity_poly.type
_entity_poly.pdbx_seq_one_letter_code
_entity_poly.pdbx_strand_id
1 'polypeptide(L)'
;MGIKARRLNPEEFIARFGINYRDPEEVYQARPQYGEIPTLPFPVAPSDQAVKADIPIIADADTIKVLATQKVNRMALERHEFKLTLRAKYSDLEPEDIVRFVFAGRTVTARILETTLRPDYMIDVVATEFLSSVSVSISGAIGRPTEPEPVGTPASRYYHLDIPLLSDGDDLSSAALVQYHVLASAGQPYWDGATLFRKDAAGLYQPIAGQTTNGIVGIALEVLPDWNIPYVTEFTRTLDLAFVSGDTSLLTSATYLEMMNGANFFAIGQPGRWEVCQVMTITSNVNGSYTFEGLSRGRKSSEEYTGLHAVGDFVVWLSEENVQRVDYAIAALDDAFDFKPVGFGGDINTTPAVNRTVTGEAEKIPKPCQLDATVVGSDIVLDWVRRARIGSFWADDGGYTAPLGETLEQYVVRIKASPSGAVLRTFTVDNATTKTYLAADITTDFGSMPATLTFDIRQVSGTGVICPTREATIDL
;
A
#
# COMPACT_ATOMS: atom_id res chain seq x y z
N MET A 1 38.79 -36.53 63.14
CA MET A 1 38.54 -36.30 61.71
C MET A 1 38.89 -34.85 61.45
N GLY A 2 39.96 -34.56 60.71
CA GLY A 2 40.30 -33.19 60.35
C GLY A 2 39.58 -32.82 59.06
N ILE A 3 38.76 -31.79 59.07
CA ILE A 3 38.14 -31.23 57.87
C ILE A 3 38.95 -30.02 57.47
N LYS A 4 39.51 -30.02 56.26
CA LYS A 4 40.16 -28.84 55.68
C LYS A 4 39.15 -28.15 54.77
N ALA A 5 38.83 -26.90 55.07
CA ALA A 5 37.99 -26.07 54.21
C ALA A 5 38.86 -25.07 53.46
N ARG A 6 38.69 -25.00 52.14
CA ARG A 6 39.21 -23.90 51.30
C ARG A 6 38.05 -22.96 50.99
N ARG A 7 38.23 -21.69 51.31
CA ARG A 7 37.29 -20.62 50.97
C ARG A 7 37.88 -19.79 49.83
N LEU A 8 37.12 -19.59 48.77
CA LEU A 8 37.49 -18.67 47.69
C LEU A 8 37.43 -17.22 48.15
N ASN A 9 38.28 -16.37 47.57
CA ASN A 9 38.33 -14.96 47.92
C ASN A 9 37.11 -14.21 47.37
N PRO A 10 36.66 -13.14 48.03
CA PRO A 10 35.52 -12.37 47.55
C PRO A 10 35.70 -11.72 46.17
N GLU A 11 36.92 -11.37 45.77
CA GLU A 11 37.20 -10.84 44.43
C GLU A 11 37.03 -11.87 43.29
N GLU A 12 36.92 -13.16 43.60
CA GLU A 12 36.77 -14.24 42.62
C GLU A 12 35.29 -14.59 42.33
N PHE A 13 34.33 -13.80 42.82
CA PHE A 13 32.91 -14.11 42.59
C PHE A 13 32.45 -13.70 41.20
N ILE A 14 31.73 -14.61 40.56
CA ILE A 14 30.95 -14.33 39.36
C ILE A 14 29.62 -13.72 39.80
N ALA A 15 29.42 -12.43 39.52
CA ALA A 15 28.18 -11.71 39.85
C ALA A 15 27.10 -11.92 38.78
N ARG A 16 27.50 -12.21 37.54
CA ARG A 16 26.57 -12.38 36.41
C ARG A 16 26.93 -13.60 35.56
N PHE A 17 25.92 -14.40 35.22
CA PHE A 17 26.07 -15.53 34.30
C PHE A 17 25.13 -15.35 33.10
N GLY A 18 25.68 -15.33 31.89
CA GLY A 18 24.94 -15.20 30.64
C GLY A 18 24.87 -16.51 29.87
N ILE A 19 23.68 -16.84 29.34
CA ILE A 19 23.47 -17.97 28.44
C ILE A 19 23.02 -17.43 27.08
N ASN A 20 23.77 -17.76 26.03
CA ASN A 20 23.35 -17.51 24.65
C ASN A 20 22.56 -18.72 24.14
N TYR A 21 21.35 -18.48 23.62
CA TYR A 21 20.40 -19.50 23.14
C TYR A 21 19.65 -18.99 21.90
N ARG A 22 18.88 -19.87 21.23
CA ARG A 22 17.98 -19.49 20.14
C ARG A 22 16.53 -19.45 20.63
N ASP A 23 15.83 -18.35 20.39
CA ASP A 23 14.48 -18.13 20.91
C ASP A 23 13.40 -18.42 19.85
N PRO A 24 12.46 -19.37 20.08
CA PRO A 24 11.35 -19.63 19.16
C PRO A 24 10.42 -18.44 18.92
N GLU A 25 10.20 -17.60 19.94
CA GLU A 25 9.29 -16.44 19.83
C GLU A 25 9.90 -15.31 18.99
N GLU A 26 11.21 -15.37 18.75
CA GLU A 26 11.99 -14.40 17.96
C GLU A 26 12.67 -15.07 16.76
N VAL A 27 11.97 -16.01 16.10
CA VAL A 27 12.38 -16.65 14.84
C VAL A 27 13.79 -17.29 14.93
N TYR A 28 14.09 -17.94 16.06
CA TYR A 28 15.32 -18.69 16.30
C TYR A 28 16.62 -17.86 16.27
N GLN A 29 16.53 -16.54 16.48
CA GLN A 29 17.71 -15.68 16.60
C GLN A 29 18.49 -15.96 17.89
N ALA A 30 19.82 -15.79 17.83
CA ALA A 30 20.70 -16.00 18.98
C ALA A 30 20.68 -14.79 19.92
N ARG A 31 20.32 -15.00 21.19
CA ARG A 31 20.29 -13.94 22.22
C ARG A 31 20.88 -14.41 23.55
N PRO A 32 21.54 -13.50 24.29
CA PRO A 32 21.96 -13.76 25.66
C PRO A 32 20.88 -13.38 26.68
N GLN A 33 20.59 -14.27 27.64
CA GLN A 33 19.87 -13.96 28.88
C GLN A 33 20.82 -14.07 30.07
N TYR A 34 20.62 -13.21 31.08
CA TYR A 34 21.54 -13.10 32.22
C TYR A 34 20.86 -13.40 33.55
N GLY A 35 21.49 -14.22 34.38
CA GLY A 35 21.23 -14.31 35.82
C GLY A 35 22.21 -13.42 36.58
N GLU A 36 21.73 -12.72 37.61
CA GLU A 36 22.55 -11.81 38.42
C GLU A 36 22.25 -11.98 39.90
N ILE A 37 23.28 -11.85 40.75
CA ILE A 37 23.13 -11.81 42.21
C ILE A 37 22.80 -10.37 42.61
N PRO A 38 21.67 -10.10 43.29
CA PRO A 38 21.30 -8.75 43.69
C PRO A 38 22.38 -8.07 44.54
N THR A 39 22.74 -6.85 44.18
CA THR A 39 23.78 -6.03 44.83
C THR A 39 23.22 -4.97 45.79
N LEU A 40 21.89 -4.86 45.91
CA LEU A 40 21.19 -3.86 46.72
C LEU A 40 20.22 -4.52 47.72
N PRO A 41 20.00 -3.95 48.93
CA PRO A 41 20.54 -2.69 49.45
C PRO A 41 21.95 -2.80 50.05
N PHE A 42 22.51 -4.00 50.19
CA PHE A 42 23.90 -4.22 50.60
C PHE A 42 24.61 -5.11 49.56
N PRO A 43 25.82 -4.75 49.10
CA PRO A 43 26.56 -5.53 48.13
C PRO A 43 27.00 -6.86 48.74
N VAL A 44 26.43 -7.97 48.25
CA VAL A 44 26.75 -9.34 48.71
C VAL A 44 27.95 -9.93 47.95
N ALA A 45 28.34 -9.31 46.83
CA ALA A 45 29.51 -9.65 46.03
C ALA A 45 30.34 -8.37 45.76
N PRO A 46 31.64 -8.32 46.12
CA PRO A 46 32.50 -7.17 45.81
C PRO A 46 33.06 -7.13 44.37
N SER A 47 32.83 -8.15 43.54
CA SER A 47 33.32 -8.24 42.15
C SER A 47 32.20 -8.16 41.12
N ASP A 48 32.46 -7.51 39.98
CA ASP A 48 31.57 -7.39 38.81
C ASP A 48 31.94 -8.38 37.69
N GLN A 49 32.44 -9.57 38.06
CA GLN A 49 32.84 -10.55 37.05
C GLN A 49 31.61 -11.20 36.41
N ALA A 50 31.62 -11.26 35.07
CA ALA A 50 30.59 -11.89 34.27
C ALA A 50 31.17 -13.04 33.45
N VAL A 51 30.45 -14.17 33.40
CA VAL A 51 30.80 -15.33 32.56
C VAL A 51 29.67 -15.61 31.58
N LYS A 52 30.01 -15.98 30.35
CA LYS A 52 29.06 -16.32 29.29
C LYS A 52 29.28 -17.76 28.83
N ALA A 53 28.19 -18.45 28.54
CA ALA A 53 28.20 -19.77 27.92
C ALA A 53 27.29 -19.77 26.69
N ASP A 54 27.82 -20.27 25.57
CA ASP A 54 27.05 -20.49 24.36
C ASP A 54 26.47 -21.90 24.39
N ILE A 55 25.13 -22.00 24.41
CA ILE A 55 24.43 -23.28 24.44
C ILE A 55 23.59 -23.38 23.15
N PRO A 56 23.88 -24.31 22.24
CA PRO A 56 23.16 -24.44 20.97
C PRO A 56 21.81 -25.15 21.17
N ILE A 57 20.94 -24.56 21.99
CA ILE A 57 19.59 -25.05 22.26
C ILE A 57 18.55 -24.02 21.84
N ILE A 58 17.35 -24.53 21.55
CA ILE A 58 16.17 -23.73 21.28
C ILE A 58 15.30 -23.81 22.54
N ALA A 59 14.99 -22.67 23.15
CA ALA A 59 14.21 -22.58 24.38
C ALA A 59 13.55 -21.20 24.52
N ASP A 60 12.53 -21.09 25.36
CA ASP A 60 11.91 -19.81 25.69
C ASP A 60 12.79 -18.95 26.62
N ALA A 61 12.59 -17.63 26.57
CA ALA A 61 13.37 -16.67 27.34
C ALA A 61 13.28 -16.87 28.87
N ASP A 62 12.11 -17.26 29.38
CA ASP A 62 11.86 -17.46 30.81
C ASP A 62 12.66 -18.66 31.34
N THR A 63 12.63 -19.78 30.61
CA THR A 63 13.42 -20.98 30.93
C THR A 63 14.91 -20.66 31.00
N ILE A 64 15.45 -19.92 30.03
CA ILE A 64 16.87 -19.58 30.01
C ILE A 64 17.22 -18.60 31.14
N LYS A 65 16.33 -17.65 31.45
CA LYS A 65 16.52 -16.73 32.58
C LYS A 65 16.56 -17.47 33.91
N VAL A 66 15.68 -18.45 34.12
CA VAL A 66 15.67 -19.30 35.31
C VAL A 66 16.97 -20.11 35.39
N LEU A 67 17.41 -20.73 34.30
CA LEU A 67 18.65 -21.52 34.26
C LEU A 67 19.89 -20.66 34.55
N ALA A 68 19.99 -19.47 33.94
CA ALA A 68 21.10 -18.55 34.17
C ALA A 68 21.15 -18.09 35.63
N THR A 69 19.98 -17.82 36.23
CA THR A 69 19.87 -17.41 37.63
C THR A 69 20.17 -18.56 38.60
N GLN A 70 19.74 -19.77 38.30
CA GLN A 70 20.12 -20.95 39.10
C GLN A 70 21.62 -21.21 39.03
N LYS A 71 22.23 -21.03 37.85
CA LYS A 71 23.66 -21.25 37.66
C LYS A 71 24.51 -20.24 38.43
N VAL A 72 24.20 -18.95 38.36
CA VAL A 72 24.95 -17.92 39.11
C VAL A 72 24.83 -18.12 40.63
N ASN A 73 23.64 -18.48 41.13
CA ASN A 73 23.45 -18.78 42.55
C ASN A 73 24.19 -20.06 42.97
N ARG A 74 24.24 -21.10 42.11
CA ARG A 74 25.01 -22.31 42.37
C ARG A 74 26.51 -22.02 42.44
N MET A 75 27.05 -21.25 41.49
CA MET A 75 28.45 -20.80 41.52
C MET A 75 28.76 -20.00 42.80
N ALA A 76 27.79 -19.24 43.30
CA ALA A 76 27.90 -18.52 44.56
C ALA A 76 27.71 -19.37 45.83
N LEU A 77 27.24 -20.62 45.73
CA LEU A 77 27.09 -21.51 46.88
C LEU A 77 28.19 -22.55 46.94
N GLU A 78 28.65 -23.05 45.79
CA GLU A 78 29.75 -24.02 45.65
C GLU A 78 31.14 -23.43 45.99
N ARG A 79 31.17 -22.37 46.81
CA ARG A 79 32.35 -21.56 47.19
C ARG A 79 33.30 -22.25 48.15
N HIS A 80 32.79 -23.20 48.93
CA HIS A 80 33.55 -23.87 49.98
C HIS A 80 33.83 -25.30 49.56
N GLU A 81 35.11 -25.57 49.34
CA GLU A 81 35.58 -26.93 49.13
C GLU A 81 36.02 -27.53 50.47
N PHE A 82 35.42 -28.66 50.82
CA PHE A 82 35.75 -29.43 52.02
C PHE A 82 36.51 -30.68 51.61
N LYS A 83 37.71 -30.83 52.16
CA LYS A 83 38.49 -32.06 52.06
C LYS A 83 38.41 -32.80 53.38
N LEU A 84 37.97 -34.05 53.31
CA LEU A 84 37.75 -34.90 54.47
C LEU A 84 38.25 -36.32 54.18
N THR A 85 38.97 -36.90 55.14
CA THR A 85 39.39 -38.30 55.08
C THR A 85 38.49 -39.12 56.00
N LEU A 86 37.80 -40.10 55.41
CA LEU A 86 36.85 -41.00 56.06
C LEU A 86 37.46 -42.38 56.27
N ARG A 87 36.90 -43.10 57.25
CA ARG A 87 37.26 -44.51 57.52
C ARG A 87 36.54 -45.42 56.52
N ALA A 88 37.06 -46.63 56.33
CA ALA A 88 36.51 -47.69 55.48
C ALA A 88 35.01 -47.99 55.67
N LYS A 89 34.42 -47.66 56.84
CA LYS A 89 32.97 -47.78 57.07
C LYS A 89 32.12 -46.99 56.07
N TYR A 90 32.66 -45.91 55.49
CA TYR A 90 31.98 -45.03 54.54
C TYR A 90 32.42 -45.29 53.09
N SER A 91 32.79 -46.53 52.76
CA SER A 91 33.20 -46.95 51.40
C SER A 91 32.08 -47.04 50.39
N ASP A 92 30.85 -46.88 50.85
CA ASP A 92 29.64 -46.77 50.05
C ASP A 92 29.42 -45.36 49.47
N LEU A 93 30.21 -44.36 49.87
CA LEU A 93 30.08 -42.99 49.35
C LEU A 93 30.61 -42.87 47.92
N GLU A 94 29.77 -42.36 47.04
CA GLU A 94 30.07 -42.13 45.63
C GLU A 94 30.06 -40.63 45.28
N PRO A 95 30.72 -40.22 44.19
CA PRO A 95 30.53 -38.87 43.63
C PRO A 95 29.04 -38.57 43.39
N GLU A 96 28.64 -37.32 43.60
CA GLU A 96 27.25 -36.81 43.61
C GLU A 96 26.42 -37.14 44.87
N ASP A 97 26.90 -37.95 45.81
CA ASP A 97 26.19 -38.16 47.08
C ASP A 97 26.10 -36.88 47.92
N ILE A 98 24.97 -36.71 48.59
CA ILE A 98 24.73 -35.58 49.50
C ILE A 98 25.00 -36.04 50.94
N VAL A 99 26.05 -35.49 51.54
CA VAL A 99 26.45 -35.77 52.91
C VAL A 99 26.19 -34.57 53.82
N ARG A 100 25.96 -34.86 55.11
CA ARG A 100 25.83 -33.84 56.16
C ARG A 100 26.88 -34.07 57.23
N PHE A 101 27.64 -33.04 57.55
CA PHE A 101 28.64 -33.08 58.61
C PHE A 101 28.67 -31.77 59.39
N VAL A 102 29.19 -31.83 60.61
CA VAL A 102 29.36 -30.64 61.46
C VAL A 102 30.76 -30.07 61.25
N PHE A 103 30.83 -28.81 60.84
CA PHE A 103 32.07 -28.06 60.68
C PHE A 103 31.94 -26.70 61.39
N ALA A 104 32.92 -26.35 62.22
CA ALA A 104 32.93 -25.10 63.00
C ALA A 104 31.61 -24.79 63.75
N GLY A 105 30.97 -25.82 64.32
CA GLY A 105 29.71 -25.68 65.07
C GLY A 105 28.45 -25.54 64.21
N ARG A 106 28.56 -25.60 62.88
CA ARG A 106 27.44 -25.55 61.92
C ARG A 106 27.28 -26.89 61.19
N THR A 107 26.04 -27.33 61.01
CA THR A 107 25.73 -28.44 60.10
C THR A 107 25.80 -27.95 58.66
N VAL A 108 26.71 -28.54 57.88
CA VAL A 108 26.89 -28.27 56.46
C VAL A 108 26.29 -29.42 55.68
N THR A 109 25.48 -29.10 54.67
CA THR A 109 25.03 -30.07 53.65
C THR A 109 25.92 -29.88 52.44
N ALA A 110 26.63 -30.93 52.04
CA ALA A 110 27.60 -30.88 50.96
C ALA A 110 27.39 -32.03 49.98
N ARG A 111 27.66 -31.77 48.71
CA ARG A 111 27.68 -32.77 47.64
C ARG A 111 29.13 -33.21 47.40
N ILE A 112 29.35 -34.51 47.29
CA ILE A 112 30.66 -35.07 46.99
C ILE A 112 31.00 -34.84 45.51
N LEU A 113 32.17 -34.27 45.25
CA LEU A 113 32.73 -34.06 43.91
C LEU A 113 33.64 -35.22 43.49
N GLU A 114 34.45 -35.70 44.44
CA GLU A 114 35.45 -36.73 44.18
C GLU A 114 35.62 -37.61 45.41
N THR A 115 35.73 -38.93 45.18
CA THR A 115 36.14 -39.90 46.19
C THR A 115 37.37 -40.65 45.70
N THR A 116 38.40 -40.77 46.54
CA THR A 116 39.62 -41.53 46.26
C THR A 116 39.84 -42.54 47.37
N LEU A 117 39.83 -43.83 47.02
CA LEU A 117 40.18 -44.91 47.94
C LEU A 117 41.70 -45.05 48.04
N ARG A 118 42.23 -44.97 49.25
CA ARG A 118 43.66 -45.15 49.53
C ARG A 118 44.02 -46.64 49.74
N PRO A 119 45.31 -47.00 49.61
CA PRO A 119 45.79 -48.36 49.90
C PRO A 119 45.58 -48.83 51.35
N ASP A 120 45.39 -47.91 52.31
CA ASP A 120 45.09 -48.20 53.71
C ASP A 120 43.57 -48.31 54.00
N TYR A 121 42.75 -48.40 52.95
CA TYR A 121 41.29 -48.44 52.99
C TYR A 121 40.62 -47.18 53.59
N MET A 122 41.35 -46.07 53.72
CA MET A 122 40.74 -44.76 53.97
C MET A 122 40.25 -44.12 52.67
N ILE A 123 39.27 -43.23 52.77
CA ILE A 123 38.67 -42.56 51.61
C ILE A 123 38.87 -41.07 51.76
N ASP A 124 39.57 -40.47 50.81
CA ASP A 124 39.59 -39.02 50.67
C ASP A 124 38.39 -38.57 49.87
N VAL A 125 37.68 -37.60 50.41
CA VAL A 125 36.49 -37.02 49.80
C VAL A 125 36.72 -35.53 49.65
N VAL A 126 36.44 -35.03 48.45
CA VAL A 126 36.30 -33.61 48.16
C VAL A 126 34.82 -33.32 47.99
N ALA A 127 34.27 -32.39 48.76
CA ALA A 127 32.86 -32.03 48.73
C ALA A 127 32.68 -30.51 48.66
N THR A 128 31.57 -30.06 48.08
CA THR A 128 31.19 -28.63 48.03
C THR A 128 29.80 -28.41 48.62
N GLU A 129 29.50 -27.21 49.14
CA GLU A 129 28.18 -26.94 49.71
C GLU A 129 27.07 -27.18 48.69
N PHE A 130 25.99 -27.83 49.14
CA PHE A 130 24.84 -28.14 48.32
C PHE A 130 23.61 -27.43 48.84
N LEU A 131 22.89 -26.79 47.93
CA LEU A 131 21.55 -26.26 48.19
C LEU A 131 20.55 -27.03 47.35
N SER A 132 19.52 -27.58 48.00
CA SER A 132 18.37 -28.16 47.30
C SER A 132 17.67 -27.06 46.50
N SER A 133 17.40 -27.31 45.22
CA SER A 133 16.77 -26.34 44.34
C SER A 133 15.44 -25.83 44.92
N VAL A 134 15.30 -24.52 45.03
CA VAL A 134 14.00 -23.85 45.22
C VAL A 134 13.53 -23.47 43.82
N SER A 135 12.33 -23.90 43.44
CA SER A 135 11.70 -23.45 42.19
C SER A 135 11.36 -21.96 42.34
N VAL A 136 11.96 -21.13 41.51
CA VAL A 136 11.64 -19.70 41.40
C VAL A 136 11.18 -19.45 39.98
N SER A 137 9.99 -18.89 39.80
CA SER A 137 9.54 -18.36 38.52
C SER A 137 10.12 -16.96 38.34
N ILE A 138 10.92 -16.77 37.28
CA ILE A 138 11.53 -15.49 36.92
C ILE A 138 11.18 -15.24 35.47
N SER A 139 10.58 -14.09 35.17
CA SER A 139 10.31 -13.68 33.80
C SER A 139 11.58 -13.10 33.17
N GLY A 140 11.92 -13.58 31.97
CA GLY A 140 12.96 -13.05 31.11
C GLY A 140 12.58 -11.67 30.56
N ALA A 141 13.58 -10.91 30.15
CA ALA A 141 13.31 -9.65 29.46
C ALA A 141 12.79 -9.95 28.06
N ILE A 142 11.54 -9.58 27.79
CA ILE A 142 10.94 -9.59 26.45
C ILE A 142 11.24 -8.22 25.83
N GLY A 143 12.38 -8.12 25.14
CA GLY A 143 12.66 -6.95 24.32
C GLY A 143 12.17 -7.22 22.92
N ARG A 144 11.06 -6.57 22.50
CA ARG A 144 10.62 -6.51 21.10
C ARG A 144 11.79 -5.98 20.26
N PRO A 145 12.41 -6.78 19.37
CA PRO A 145 13.25 -6.20 18.35
C PRO A 145 12.35 -5.32 17.47
N THR A 146 12.76 -4.07 17.25
CA THR A 146 12.34 -3.38 16.04
C THR A 146 13.13 -4.06 14.93
N GLU A 147 12.49 -4.92 14.15
CA GLU A 147 13.08 -5.44 12.93
C GLU A 147 13.62 -4.28 12.08
N PRO A 148 14.74 -4.42 11.36
CA PRO A 148 14.74 -3.89 10.01
C PRO A 148 13.68 -4.70 9.26
N GLU A 149 12.55 -4.06 8.98
CA GLU A 149 11.52 -4.60 8.08
C GLU A 149 12.20 -5.34 6.92
N PRO A 150 11.71 -6.53 6.50
CA PRO A 150 12.25 -7.19 5.31
C PRO A 150 12.28 -6.15 4.19
N VAL A 151 13.50 -5.79 3.73
CA VAL A 151 13.68 -4.75 2.71
C VAL A 151 12.73 -5.06 1.57
N GLY A 152 11.90 -4.08 1.23
CA GLY A 152 10.85 -4.31 0.26
C GLY A 152 11.39 -4.78 -1.06
N THR A 153 10.64 -5.64 -1.74
CA THR A 153 11.08 -6.08 -3.07
C THR A 153 10.87 -4.93 -4.05
N PRO A 154 11.92 -4.43 -4.74
CA PRO A 154 11.87 -3.14 -5.44
C PRO A 154 11.09 -3.14 -6.76
N ALA A 155 10.54 -4.29 -7.17
CA ALA A 155 9.83 -4.41 -8.44
C ALA A 155 8.55 -3.57 -8.44
N SER A 156 8.57 -2.46 -9.17
CA SER A 156 7.48 -1.48 -9.19
C SER A 156 6.88 -1.36 -10.58
N ARG A 157 5.60 -1.04 -10.65
CA ARG A 157 4.86 -0.80 -11.89
C ARG A 157 4.31 0.61 -11.90
N TYR A 158 4.22 1.16 -13.11
CA TYR A 158 3.68 2.49 -13.38
C TYR A 158 2.38 2.35 -14.16
N TYR A 159 1.29 2.81 -13.54
CA TYR A 159 -0.03 2.91 -14.16
C TYR A 159 -0.33 4.38 -14.42
N HIS A 160 -0.24 4.76 -15.69
CA HIS A 160 -0.53 6.12 -16.15
C HIS A 160 -2.03 6.27 -16.41
N LEU A 161 -2.64 7.22 -15.72
CA LEU A 161 -4.07 7.50 -15.76
C LEU A 161 -4.29 8.85 -16.42
N ASP A 162 -4.47 8.82 -17.73
CA ASP A 162 -5.01 9.97 -18.46
C ASP A 162 -6.54 9.88 -18.37
N ILE A 163 -7.09 10.49 -17.32
CA ILE A 163 -8.50 10.44 -16.95
C ILE A 163 -9.02 11.84 -16.67
N PRO A 164 -10.35 12.06 -16.69
CA PRO A 164 -10.94 13.33 -16.27
C PRO A 164 -10.54 13.75 -14.85
N LEU A 165 -10.57 15.06 -14.56
CA LEU A 165 -10.23 15.61 -13.25
C LEU A 165 -10.98 14.93 -12.10
N LEU A 166 -10.25 14.42 -11.11
CA LEU A 166 -10.81 13.75 -9.93
C LEU A 166 -11.44 14.75 -8.95
N SER A 167 -10.91 15.97 -8.87
CA SER A 167 -11.43 17.03 -8.02
C SER A 167 -11.33 18.38 -8.74
N ASP A 168 -12.26 19.29 -8.44
CA ASP A 168 -12.20 20.67 -8.94
C ASP A 168 -10.93 21.40 -8.44
N GLY A 169 -10.42 21.01 -7.26
CA GLY A 169 -9.19 21.57 -6.69
C GLY A 169 -7.91 21.18 -7.43
N ASP A 170 -7.98 20.18 -8.32
CA ASP A 170 -6.86 19.81 -9.18
C ASP A 170 -6.75 20.69 -10.43
N ASP A 171 -7.79 21.45 -10.77
CA ASP A 171 -7.76 22.32 -11.93
C ASP A 171 -6.68 23.41 -11.82
N LEU A 172 -5.90 23.55 -12.89
CA LEU A 172 -4.83 24.55 -13.00
C LEU A 172 -5.27 25.79 -13.80
N SER A 173 -6.58 26.01 -13.96
CA SER A 173 -7.16 27.18 -14.63
C SER A 173 -6.56 27.46 -16.00
N SER A 174 -6.43 26.40 -16.81
CA SER A 174 -5.81 26.42 -18.14
C SER A 174 -4.33 26.85 -18.18
N ALA A 175 -3.60 26.84 -17.06
CA ALA A 175 -2.16 27.18 -17.04
C ALA A 175 -1.24 25.99 -17.38
N ALA A 176 -1.74 24.78 -17.20
CA ALA A 176 -1.01 23.52 -17.36
C ALA A 176 -2.01 22.38 -17.62
N LEU A 177 -1.49 21.21 -18.00
CA LEU A 177 -2.25 19.98 -18.14
C LEU A 177 -2.05 19.12 -16.88
N VAL A 178 -3.10 18.42 -16.49
CA VAL A 178 -3.13 17.53 -15.32
C VAL A 178 -3.27 16.10 -15.80
N GLN A 179 -2.46 15.21 -15.23
CA GLN A 179 -2.66 13.78 -15.35
C GLN A 179 -2.50 13.09 -14.00
N TYR A 180 -3.03 11.89 -13.91
CA TYR A 180 -2.95 11.07 -12.73
C TYR A 180 -2.08 9.84 -12.96
N HIS A 181 -1.60 9.25 -11.89
CA HIS A 181 -0.92 7.97 -11.96
C HIS A 181 -0.97 7.23 -10.63
N VAL A 182 -0.62 5.94 -10.70
CA VAL A 182 -0.40 5.08 -9.55
C VAL A 182 0.93 4.36 -9.70
N LEU A 183 1.71 4.33 -8.63
CA LEU A 183 2.83 3.39 -8.47
C LEU A 183 2.36 2.23 -7.61
N ALA A 184 2.64 1.02 -8.07
CA ALA A 184 2.17 -0.19 -7.40
C ALA A 184 3.25 -1.26 -7.42
N SER A 185 3.12 -2.26 -6.55
CA SER A 185 3.96 -3.45 -6.61
C SER A 185 3.68 -4.23 -7.92
N ALA A 186 4.63 -5.07 -8.31
CA ALA A 186 4.44 -6.01 -9.42
C ALA A 186 3.69 -7.30 -9.01
N GLY A 187 3.03 -7.30 -7.84
CA GLY A 187 2.31 -8.45 -7.26
C GLY A 187 3.07 -9.21 -6.18
N GLN A 188 4.25 -8.72 -5.79
CA GLN A 188 5.05 -9.28 -4.71
C GLN A 188 4.72 -8.63 -3.34
N PRO A 189 4.95 -9.34 -2.21
CA PRO A 189 4.72 -8.82 -0.88
C PRO A 189 5.79 -7.79 -0.46
N TYR A 190 5.51 -7.06 0.63
CA TYR A 190 6.42 -6.12 1.29
C TYR A 190 6.91 -4.95 0.41
N TRP A 191 6.13 -4.50 -0.57
CA TRP A 191 6.50 -3.31 -1.33
C TRP A 191 6.32 -2.05 -0.47
N ASP A 192 7.38 -1.26 -0.31
CA ASP A 192 7.50 -0.12 0.61
C ASP A 192 7.45 1.24 -0.10
N GLY A 193 7.51 1.25 -1.42
CA GLY A 193 7.33 2.44 -2.25
C GLY A 193 8.19 2.47 -3.50
N ALA A 194 7.97 3.51 -4.30
CA ALA A 194 8.77 3.79 -5.49
C ALA A 194 8.89 5.28 -5.75
N THR A 195 9.97 5.65 -6.44
CA THR A 195 10.14 6.95 -7.08
C THR A 195 9.89 6.81 -8.58
N LEU A 196 9.04 7.67 -9.13
CA LEU A 196 8.81 7.78 -10.56
C LEU A 196 9.84 8.75 -11.15
N PHE A 197 10.62 8.24 -12.09
CA PHE A 197 11.53 9.04 -12.89
C PHE A 197 10.94 9.28 -14.27
N ARG A 198 11.11 10.49 -14.80
CA ARG A 198 10.78 10.86 -16.17
C ARG A 198 12.03 11.29 -16.90
N LYS A 199 12.19 10.86 -18.15
CA LYS A 199 13.29 11.29 -19.01
C LYS A 199 13.11 12.75 -19.41
N ASP A 200 14.12 13.57 -19.19
CA ASP A 200 14.15 14.97 -19.57
C ASP A 200 14.66 15.17 -21.02
N ALA A 201 14.64 16.42 -21.49
CA ALA A 201 15.10 16.79 -22.82
C ALA A 201 16.61 16.56 -23.05
N ALA A 202 17.41 16.48 -21.99
CA ALA A 202 18.84 16.13 -22.06
C ALA A 202 19.06 14.61 -22.11
N GLY A 203 17.99 13.81 -22.04
CA GLY A 203 18.01 12.36 -22.09
C GLY A 203 18.30 11.70 -20.73
N LEU A 204 18.31 12.47 -19.63
CA LEU A 204 18.55 11.99 -18.28
C LEU A 204 17.22 11.74 -17.56
N TYR A 205 17.18 10.73 -16.69
CA TYR A 205 16.01 10.46 -15.88
C TYR A 205 16.04 11.29 -14.59
N GLN A 206 15.03 12.14 -14.40
CA GLN A 206 14.86 12.97 -13.21
C GLN A 206 13.68 12.48 -12.38
N PRO A 207 13.76 12.49 -11.04
CA PRO A 207 12.63 12.15 -10.19
C PRO A 207 11.53 13.21 -10.32
N ILE A 208 10.28 12.79 -10.49
CA ILE A 208 9.12 13.69 -10.64
C ILE A 208 8.01 13.43 -9.62
N ALA A 209 7.92 12.21 -9.08
CA ALA A 209 6.92 11.84 -8.08
C ALA A 209 7.44 10.65 -7.26
N GLY A 210 6.80 10.39 -6.12
CA GLY A 210 7.07 9.21 -5.30
C GLY A 210 5.80 8.79 -4.55
N GLN A 211 5.70 7.51 -4.25
CA GLN A 211 4.52 6.96 -3.58
C GLN A 211 4.98 5.82 -2.66
N THR A 212 4.54 5.88 -1.39
CA THR A 212 4.83 4.87 -0.35
C THR A 212 3.65 3.93 -0.13
N THR A 213 2.43 4.37 -0.45
CA THR A 213 1.23 3.54 -0.38
C THR A 213 1.17 2.61 -1.58
N ASN A 214 1.05 1.30 -1.35
CA ASN A 214 0.96 0.34 -2.45
C ASN A 214 -0.33 0.53 -3.26
N GLY A 215 -0.16 0.92 -4.53
CA GLY A 215 -1.24 1.13 -5.48
C GLY A 215 -2.23 -0.04 -5.54
N ILE A 216 -3.52 0.21 -5.28
CA ILE A 216 -4.61 -0.75 -5.49
C ILE A 216 -4.93 -0.81 -6.98
N VAL A 217 -4.47 -1.88 -7.62
CA VAL A 217 -4.62 -2.13 -9.06
C VAL A 217 -5.03 -3.57 -9.28
N GLY A 218 -6.04 -3.76 -10.11
CA GLY A 218 -6.53 -5.03 -10.57
C GLY A 218 -6.66 -5.10 -12.08
N ILE A 219 -7.24 -6.22 -12.53
CA ILE A 219 -7.44 -6.57 -13.93
C ILE A 219 -8.86 -7.09 -14.07
N ALA A 220 -9.60 -6.58 -15.05
CA ALA A 220 -10.91 -7.08 -15.43
C ALA A 220 -10.81 -8.49 -16.02
N LEU A 221 -11.57 -9.44 -15.47
CA LEU A 221 -11.60 -10.84 -15.92
C LEU A 221 -12.61 -11.06 -17.05
N GLU A 222 -13.48 -10.08 -17.29
CA GLU A 222 -14.49 -10.10 -18.34
C GLU A 222 -14.57 -8.75 -19.08
N VAL A 223 -15.32 -8.74 -20.19
CA VAL A 223 -15.62 -7.52 -20.94
C VAL A 223 -16.81 -6.82 -20.29
N LEU A 224 -16.64 -5.57 -19.89
CA LEU A 224 -17.75 -4.72 -19.48
C LEU A 224 -18.44 -4.16 -20.75
N PRO A 225 -19.65 -4.62 -21.14
CA PRO A 225 -20.23 -4.25 -22.43
C PRO A 225 -20.69 -2.78 -22.42
N ASP A 226 -20.95 -2.23 -23.61
CA ASP A 226 -21.37 -0.84 -23.76
C ASP A 226 -22.60 -0.46 -22.92
N TRP A 227 -22.71 0.82 -22.59
CA TRP A 227 -23.79 1.39 -21.80
C TRP A 227 -24.33 2.66 -22.44
N ASN A 228 -25.50 2.54 -23.05
CA ASN A 228 -26.13 3.62 -23.82
C ASN A 228 -26.94 4.62 -22.98
N ILE A 229 -27.03 4.43 -21.65
CA ILE A 229 -27.75 5.33 -20.73
C ILE A 229 -26.78 5.92 -19.68
N PRO A 230 -25.80 6.74 -20.11
CA PRO A 230 -24.86 7.35 -19.17
C PRO A 230 -25.61 8.14 -18.09
N TYR A 231 -25.02 8.27 -16.90
CA TYR A 231 -25.55 9.00 -15.72
C TYR A 231 -26.61 8.28 -14.87
N VAL A 232 -27.04 7.08 -15.27
CA VAL A 232 -27.90 6.21 -14.44
C VAL A 232 -27.05 5.10 -13.83
N THR A 233 -27.36 4.74 -12.58
CA THR A 233 -26.75 3.59 -11.90
C THR A 233 -27.38 2.29 -12.37
N GLU A 234 -26.55 1.34 -12.79
CA GLU A 234 -26.96 0.01 -13.20
C GLU A 234 -26.84 -0.97 -12.01
N PHE A 235 -27.94 -1.14 -11.28
CA PHE A 235 -27.95 -1.89 -10.02
C PHE A 235 -27.62 -3.38 -10.15
N THR A 236 -27.89 -4.01 -11.29
CA THR A 236 -27.75 -5.46 -11.48
C THR A 236 -26.51 -5.86 -12.25
N ARG A 237 -25.75 -4.90 -12.79
CA ARG A 237 -24.55 -5.22 -13.55
C ARG A 237 -23.45 -5.65 -12.62
N THR A 238 -22.80 -6.74 -13.00
CA THR A 238 -21.61 -7.23 -12.34
C THR A 238 -20.36 -6.98 -13.20
N LEU A 239 -19.22 -6.90 -12.53
CA LEU A 239 -17.89 -6.92 -13.14
C LEU A 239 -16.98 -7.79 -12.28
N ASP A 240 -16.53 -8.90 -12.84
CA ASP A 240 -15.52 -9.75 -12.22
C ASP A 240 -14.09 -9.27 -12.51
N LEU A 241 -13.27 -9.20 -11.46
CA LEU A 241 -11.90 -8.70 -11.52
C LEU A 241 -10.98 -9.40 -10.53
N ALA A 242 -9.67 -9.29 -10.74
CA ALA A 242 -8.65 -9.76 -9.82
C ALA A 242 -7.67 -8.63 -9.48
N PHE A 243 -7.44 -8.37 -8.19
CA PHE A 243 -6.43 -7.42 -7.76
C PHE A 243 -5.04 -8.05 -7.82
N VAL A 244 -4.10 -7.31 -8.44
CA VAL A 244 -2.70 -7.73 -8.59
C VAL A 244 -1.76 -6.93 -7.68
N SER A 245 -2.25 -5.86 -7.05
CA SER A 245 -1.47 -5.02 -6.15
C SER A 245 -2.40 -4.25 -5.18
N GLY A 246 -1.83 -3.80 -4.06
CA GLY A 246 -2.48 -2.99 -3.04
C GLY A 246 -3.15 -3.79 -1.92
N ASP A 247 -3.58 -3.09 -0.89
CA ASP A 247 -4.33 -3.67 0.23
C ASP A 247 -5.84 -3.70 -0.10
N THR A 248 -6.34 -4.87 -0.46
CA THR A 248 -7.75 -5.05 -0.81
C THR A 248 -8.70 -5.00 0.40
N SER A 249 -8.19 -4.95 1.64
CA SER A 249 -9.03 -4.76 2.83
C SER A 249 -9.64 -3.35 2.90
N LEU A 250 -9.07 -2.40 2.16
CA LEU A 250 -9.57 -1.03 2.01
C LEU A 250 -10.77 -0.93 1.05
N LEU A 251 -11.10 -2.01 0.33
CA LEU A 251 -12.23 -2.05 -0.60
C LEU A 251 -13.51 -2.38 0.17
N THR A 252 -14.31 -1.35 0.44
CA THR A 252 -15.56 -1.49 1.19
C THR A 252 -16.76 -1.14 0.33
N SER A 253 -17.82 -1.95 0.40
CA SER A 253 -19.11 -1.61 -0.19
C SER A 253 -19.65 -0.30 0.38
N ALA A 254 -20.41 0.43 -0.44
CA ALA A 254 -21.06 1.68 -0.07
C ALA A 254 -22.56 1.60 -0.39
N THR A 255 -23.37 2.30 0.40
CA THR A 255 -24.78 2.53 0.09
C THR A 255 -24.91 3.37 -1.18
N TYR A 256 -26.10 3.35 -1.80
CA TYR A 256 -26.38 4.19 -2.98
C TYR A 256 -26.13 5.67 -2.69
N LEU A 257 -26.53 6.15 -1.50
CA LEU A 257 -26.35 7.55 -1.11
C LEU A 257 -24.88 7.91 -0.95
N GLU A 258 -24.08 7.06 -0.31
CA GLU A 258 -22.63 7.27 -0.18
C GLU A 258 -21.94 7.28 -1.54
N MET A 259 -22.32 6.37 -2.44
CA MET A 259 -21.83 6.38 -3.82
C MET A 259 -22.21 7.68 -4.55
N MET A 260 -23.46 8.15 -4.44
CA MET A 260 -23.87 9.43 -5.04
C MET A 260 -23.14 10.64 -4.44
N ASN A 261 -22.68 10.53 -3.19
CA ASN A 261 -21.83 11.52 -2.53
C ASN A 261 -20.32 11.35 -2.83
N GLY A 262 -19.95 10.42 -3.71
CA GLY A 262 -18.60 10.29 -4.24
C GLY A 262 -17.77 9.13 -3.69
N ALA A 263 -18.38 8.16 -3.01
CA ALA A 263 -17.67 6.94 -2.61
C ALA A 263 -17.33 6.03 -3.80
N ASN A 264 -16.32 5.18 -3.62
CA ASN A 264 -16.02 4.02 -4.46
C ASN A 264 -15.75 4.30 -5.94
N PHE A 265 -14.97 5.34 -6.25
CA PHE A 265 -14.51 5.57 -7.62
C PHE A 265 -13.41 4.57 -8.02
N PHE A 266 -13.46 4.15 -9.28
CA PHE A 266 -12.38 3.40 -9.92
C PHE A 266 -12.28 3.79 -11.40
N ALA A 267 -11.10 3.67 -11.99
CA ALA A 267 -10.90 3.76 -13.43
C ALA A 267 -10.78 2.34 -14.01
N ILE A 268 -11.40 2.09 -15.15
CA ILE A 268 -11.27 0.84 -15.91
C ILE A 268 -10.85 1.15 -17.35
N GLY A 269 -9.86 0.42 -17.86
CA GLY A 269 -9.45 0.53 -19.26
C GLY A 269 -7.96 0.35 -19.48
N GLN A 270 -7.47 1.04 -20.51
CA GLN A 270 -6.08 1.09 -20.95
C GLN A 270 -5.77 2.52 -21.43
N PRO A 271 -4.49 2.89 -21.63
CA PRO A 271 -4.13 4.21 -22.16
C PRO A 271 -4.96 4.59 -23.40
N GLY A 272 -5.60 5.76 -23.35
CA GLY A 272 -6.47 6.29 -24.41
C GLY A 272 -7.92 5.80 -24.40
N ARG A 273 -8.34 4.96 -23.44
CA ARG A 273 -9.73 4.48 -23.31
C ARG A 273 -10.16 4.23 -21.86
N TRP A 274 -9.82 5.15 -20.98
CA TRP A 274 -10.15 5.04 -19.56
C TRP A 274 -11.58 5.50 -19.27
N GLU A 275 -12.39 4.61 -18.70
CA GLU A 275 -13.68 4.98 -18.11
C GLU A 275 -13.55 5.17 -16.61
N VAL A 276 -14.13 6.25 -16.08
CA VAL A 276 -14.27 6.46 -14.63
C VAL A 276 -15.65 5.97 -14.20
N CYS A 277 -15.66 5.07 -13.23
CA CYS A 277 -16.84 4.38 -12.73
C CYS A 277 -16.94 4.48 -11.20
N GLN A 278 -18.10 4.12 -10.66
CA GLN A 278 -18.30 3.87 -9.25
C GLN A 278 -18.97 2.50 -9.03
N VAL A 279 -18.74 1.91 -7.86
CA VAL A 279 -19.33 0.61 -7.47
C VAL A 279 -20.01 0.69 -6.11
N MET A 280 -21.18 0.07 -5.98
CA MET A 280 -21.91 -0.05 -4.72
C MET A 280 -21.43 -1.25 -3.90
N THR A 281 -21.56 -2.45 -4.45
CA THR A 281 -21.33 -3.70 -3.74
C THR A 281 -20.03 -4.34 -4.20
N ILE A 282 -19.15 -4.64 -3.25
CA ILE A 282 -17.88 -5.33 -3.48
C ILE A 282 -17.92 -6.66 -2.74
N THR A 283 -17.83 -7.76 -3.49
CA THR A 283 -17.84 -9.11 -2.92
C THR A 283 -16.52 -9.81 -3.21
N SER A 284 -15.85 -10.30 -2.17
CA SER A 284 -14.68 -11.19 -2.31
C SER A 284 -15.13 -12.62 -2.56
N ASN A 285 -14.58 -13.27 -3.57
CA ASN A 285 -14.87 -14.65 -3.92
C ASN A 285 -13.83 -15.61 -3.33
N VAL A 286 -14.20 -16.90 -3.19
CA VAL A 286 -13.34 -17.95 -2.61
C VAL A 286 -12.07 -18.20 -3.43
N ASN A 287 -12.12 -17.97 -4.74
CA ASN A 287 -10.98 -18.11 -5.65
C ASN A 287 -10.00 -16.91 -5.62
N GLY A 288 -10.26 -15.89 -4.78
CA GLY A 288 -9.46 -14.67 -4.68
C GLY A 288 -9.82 -13.58 -5.70
N SER A 289 -10.82 -13.80 -6.56
CA SER A 289 -11.37 -12.72 -7.40
C SER A 289 -12.37 -11.88 -6.61
N TYR A 290 -12.75 -10.74 -7.19
CA TYR A 290 -13.77 -9.86 -6.65
C TYR A 290 -14.87 -9.66 -7.70
N THR A 291 -16.10 -9.54 -7.22
CA THR A 291 -17.25 -9.18 -8.04
C THR A 291 -17.73 -7.82 -7.57
N PHE A 292 -17.72 -6.85 -8.50
CA PHE A 292 -18.31 -5.53 -8.33
C PHE A 292 -19.75 -5.59 -8.84
N GLU A 293 -20.71 -5.09 -8.07
CA GLU A 293 -22.13 -5.02 -8.44
C GLU A 293 -22.70 -3.63 -8.14
N GLY A 294 -23.62 -3.16 -8.99
CA GLY A 294 -24.24 -1.85 -8.85
C GLY A 294 -23.29 -0.76 -9.33
N LEU A 295 -23.13 -0.65 -10.64
CA LEU A 295 -22.14 0.22 -11.27
C LEU A 295 -22.75 1.55 -11.69
N SER A 296 -22.06 2.66 -11.43
CA SER A 296 -22.36 3.96 -12.04
C SER A 296 -21.25 4.29 -13.04
N ARG A 297 -21.62 4.44 -14.31
CA ARG A 297 -20.70 4.45 -15.45
C ARG A 297 -20.61 5.81 -16.13
N GLY A 298 -19.53 6.05 -16.88
CA GLY A 298 -19.26 7.29 -17.60
C GLY A 298 -19.17 8.51 -16.70
N ARG A 299 -18.65 8.34 -15.48
CA ARG A 299 -18.53 9.43 -14.50
C ARG A 299 -17.49 10.44 -14.99
N LYS A 300 -17.65 11.70 -14.55
CA LYS A 300 -16.77 12.81 -14.92
C LYS A 300 -16.57 12.95 -16.44
N SER A 301 -17.62 12.64 -17.20
CA SER A 301 -17.65 12.73 -18.66
C SER A 301 -16.74 11.77 -19.43
N SER A 302 -16.44 10.62 -18.82
CA SER A 302 -15.76 9.49 -19.48
C SER A 302 -16.69 8.57 -20.27
N GLU A 303 -17.95 8.98 -20.52
CA GLU A 303 -18.95 8.09 -21.13
C GLU A 303 -18.67 7.68 -22.59
N GLU A 304 -17.71 8.32 -23.26
CA GLU A 304 -17.31 7.92 -24.62
C GLU A 304 -16.57 6.57 -24.66
N TYR A 305 -16.06 6.12 -23.51
CA TYR A 305 -15.24 4.91 -23.40
C TYR A 305 -16.04 3.66 -23.00
N THR A 306 -17.35 3.79 -22.71
CA THR A 306 -18.18 2.70 -22.17
C THR A 306 -18.21 1.46 -23.07
N GLY A 307 -18.14 1.66 -24.39
CA GLY A 307 -18.18 0.59 -25.39
C GLY A 307 -16.82 0.04 -25.78
N LEU A 308 -15.72 0.51 -25.17
CA LEU A 308 -14.35 0.18 -25.59
C LEU A 308 -13.63 -0.80 -24.67
N HIS A 309 -14.31 -1.41 -23.69
CA HIS A 309 -13.65 -2.34 -22.76
C HIS A 309 -13.29 -3.68 -23.37
N ALA A 310 -12.28 -4.31 -22.77
CA ALA A 310 -11.82 -5.64 -23.12
C ALA A 310 -11.39 -6.42 -21.86
N VAL A 311 -11.35 -7.75 -21.97
CA VAL A 311 -10.72 -8.60 -20.94
C VAL A 311 -9.26 -8.18 -20.79
N GLY A 312 -8.77 -8.09 -19.56
CA GLY A 312 -7.41 -7.64 -19.29
C GLY A 312 -7.25 -6.13 -19.13
N ASP A 313 -8.34 -5.36 -19.19
CA ASP A 313 -8.32 -3.95 -18.81
C ASP A 313 -7.88 -3.78 -17.36
N PHE A 314 -7.07 -2.75 -17.11
CA PHE A 314 -6.69 -2.43 -15.74
C PHE A 314 -7.88 -1.83 -15.00
N VAL A 315 -8.01 -2.18 -13.73
CA VAL A 315 -8.95 -1.56 -12.79
C VAL A 315 -8.14 -0.88 -11.71
N VAL A 316 -8.21 0.45 -11.61
CA VAL A 316 -7.43 1.23 -10.65
C VAL A 316 -8.37 1.92 -9.69
N TRP A 317 -8.20 1.67 -8.39
CA TRP A 317 -9.01 2.33 -7.36
C TRP A 317 -8.68 3.82 -7.31
N LEU A 318 -9.67 4.69 -7.24
CA LEU A 318 -9.45 6.14 -7.22
C LEU A 318 -9.74 6.67 -5.82
N SER A 319 -8.68 6.87 -5.05
CA SER A 319 -8.70 7.54 -3.75
C SER A 319 -7.50 8.47 -3.61
N GLU A 320 -7.60 9.44 -2.70
CA GLU A 320 -6.56 10.46 -2.46
C GLU A 320 -5.21 9.83 -2.07
N GLU A 321 -5.23 8.72 -1.32
CA GLU A 321 -4.00 8.01 -0.93
C GLU A 321 -3.43 7.12 -2.05
N ASN A 322 -4.27 6.69 -3.01
CA ASN A 322 -3.88 5.73 -4.04
C ASN A 322 -3.34 6.40 -5.31
N VAL A 323 -3.90 7.56 -5.66
CA VAL A 323 -3.66 8.25 -6.93
C VAL A 323 -2.86 9.52 -6.68
N GLN A 324 -1.82 9.71 -7.47
CA GLN A 324 -0.98 10.90 -7.43
C GLN A 324 -1.14 11.70 -8.72
N ARG A 325 -0.93 13.02 -8.64
CA ARG A 325 -1.05 13.96 -9.74
C ARG A 325 0.32 14.32 -10.30
N VAL A 326 0.41 14.50 -11.62
CA VAL A 326 1.58 15.06 -12.31
C VAL A 326 1.11 16.15 -13.26
N ASP A 327 1.78 17.30 -13.17
CA ASP A 327 1.45 18.48 -13.95
C ASP A 327 2.41 18.57 -15.16
N TYR A 328 1.88 19.03 -16.30
CA TYR A 328 2.63 19.24 -17.54
C TYR A 328 2.40 20.65 -18.07
N ALA A 329 3.41 21.19 -18.76
CA ALA A 329 3.20 22.41 -19.53
C ALA A 329 2.21 22.14 -20.69
N ILE A 330 1.40 23.13 -21.06
CA ILE A 330 0.43 23.02 -22.18
C ILE A 330 1.12 22.58 -23.48
N ALA A 331 2.35 23.04 -23.71
CA ALA A 331 3.14 22.69 -24.88
C ALA A 331 3.52 21.21 -24.97
N ALA A 332 3.34 20.43 -23.88
CA ALA A 332 3.57 19.00 -23.86
C ALA A 332 2.34 18.19 -24.28
N LEU A 333 1.24 18.84 -24.72
CA LEU A 333 0.11 18.15 -25.31
C LEU A 333 0.57 17.30 -26.50
N ASP A 334 0.13 16.05 -26.55
CA ASP A 334 0.49 15.02 -27.52
C ASP A 334 1.98 14.59 -27.52
N ASP A 335 2.80 15.10 -26.59
CA ASP A 335 4.18 14.62 -26.42
C ASP A 335 4.23 13.29 -25.67
N ALA A 336 5.20 12.45 -26.07
CA ALA A 336 5.48 11.18 -25.43
C ALA A 336 6.68 11.27 -24.48
N PHE A 337 6.52 10.72 -23.28
CA PHE A 337 7.56 10.69 -22.24
C PHE A 337 7.87 9.25 -21.83
N ASP A 338 9.15 9.01 -21.53
CA ASP A 338 9.62 7.74 -20.97
C ASP A 338 9.69 7.82 -19.45
N PHE A 339 9.03 6.88 -18.78
CA PHE A 339 8.97 6.79 -17.33
C PHE A 339 9.64 5.54 -16.79
N LYS A 340 10.27 5.63 -15.62
CA LYS A 340 10.82 4.49 -14.89
C LYS A 340 10.32 4.49 -13.44
N PRO A 341 9.47 3.51 -13.04
CA PRO A 341 9.09 3.33 -11.64
C PRO A 341 10.16 2.55 -10.90
N VAL A 342 11.04 3.24 -10.18
CA VAL A 342 12.13 2.60 -9.44
C VAL A 342 11.67 2.40 -7.99
N GLY A 343 11.50 1.14 -7.58
CA GLY A 343 11.20 0.84 -6.18
C GLY A 343 12.33 1.27 -5.26
N PHE A 344 12.04 1.54 -3.99
CA PHE A 344 13.06 1.94 -3.04
C PHE A 344 14.16 0.87 -2.93
N GLY A 345 15.42 1.32 -2.94
CA GLY A 345 16.59 0.43 -3.03
C GLY A 345 16.86 -0.20 -4.41
N GLY A 346 16.01 0.06 -5.41
CA GLY A 346 16.18 -0.41 -6.79
C GLY A 346 17.18 0.41 -7.62
N ASP A 347 17.66 -0.18 -8.73
CA ASP A 347 18.59 0.47 -9.68
C ASP A 347 17.87 0.94 -10.94
N ILE A 348 17.87 2.26 -11.16
CA ILE A 348 17.29 2.94 -12.31
C ILE A 348 17.80 2.42 -13.67
N ASN A 349 19.03 1.92 -13.73
CA ASN A 349 19.61 1.40 -14.97
C ASN A 349 18.98 0.07 -15.39
N THR A 350 18.50 -0.71 -14.41
CA THR A 350 17.86 -2.01 -14.63
C THR A 350 16.34 -1.92 -14.75
N THR A 351 15.74 -0.84 -14.23
CA THR A 351 14.29 -0.60 -14.35
C THR A 351 13.90 -0.33 -15.81
N PRO A 352 12.94 -1.09 -16.37
CA PRO A 352 12.45 -0.88 -17.73
C PRO A 352 11.68 0.43 -17.85
N ALA A 353 11.82 1.10 -18.99
CA ALA A 353 11.07 2.31 -19.30
C ALA A 353 9.68 1.98 -19.83
N VAL A 354 8.69 2.81 -19.47
CA VAL A 354 7.33 2.77 -19.98
C VAL A 354 7.06 4.10 -20.69
N ASN A 355 6.73 4.04 -21.97
CA ASN A 355 6.39 5.23 -22.75
C ASN A 355 4.90 5.57 -22.62
N ARG A 356 4.59 6.85 -22.39
CA ARG A 356 3.22 7.38 -22.27
C ARG A 356 3.10 8.75 -22.92
N THR A 357 1.96 8.99 -23.55
CA THR A 357 1.63 10.27 -24.21
C THR A 357 0.69 11.08 -23.32
N VAL A 358 0.88 12.38 -23.31
CA VAL A 358 0.01 13.32 -22.60
C VAL A 358 -1.12 13.76 -23.54
N THR A 359 -2.34 13.25 -23.36
CA THR A 359 -3.48 13.61 -24.24
C THR A 359 -4.42 14.66 -23.64
N GLY A 360 -4.30 14.93 -22.34
CA GLY A 360 -5.02 16.00 -21.66
C GLY A 360 -6.48 15.66 -21.36
N GLU A 361 -6.78 14.42 -20.98
CA GLU A 361 -8.16 13.98 -20.69
C GLU A 361 -8.81 14.79 -19.55
N ALA A 362 -8.03 15.22 -18.57
CA ALA A 362 -8.47 16.11 -17.49
C ALA A 362 -9.07 17.44 -18.01
N GLU A 363 -8.57 17.90 -19.17
CA GLU A 363 -8.87 19.21 -19.75
C GLU A 363 -9.95 19.13 -20.83
N LYS A 364 -10.47 17.93 -21.10
CA LYS A 364 -11.61 17.75 -22.00
C LYS A 364 -12.87 18.31 -21.36
N ILE A 365 -13.53 19.18 -22.10
CA ILE A 365 -14.83 19.72 -21.72
C ILE A 365 -15.91 18.69 -22.11
N PRO A 366 -16.86 18.37 -21.22
CA PRO A 366 -17.99 17.50 -21.54
C PRO A 366 -18.75 17.96 -22.78
N LYS A 367 -19.14 17.01 -23.63
CA LYS A 367 -19.94 17.30 -24.83
C LYS A 367 -21.26 18.01 -24.47
N PRO A 368 -21.67 19.08 -25.18
CA PRO A 368 -22.95 19.75 -24.94
C PRO A 368 -24.14 18.79 -24.95
N CYS A 369 -25.21 19.13 -24.24
CA CYS A 369 -26.43 18.32 -24.17
C CYS A 369 -27.65 19.06 -24.72
N GLN A 370 -28.77 18.34 -24.84
CA GLN A 370 -30.05 18.88 -25.33
C GLN A 370 -29.90 19.69 -26.62
N LEU A 371 -29.24 19.09 -27.63
CA LEU A 371 -29.17 19.67 -28.97
C LEU A 371 -30.59 19.71 -29.53
N ASP A 372 -30.99 20.89 -30.02
CA ASP A 372 -32.28 21.14 -30.63
C ASP A 372 -32.13 21.91 -31.96
N ALA A 373 -33.10 21.75 -32.85
CA ALA A 373 -33.17 22.45 -34.12
C ALA A 373 -34.61 22.79 -34.45
N THR A 374 -34.92 24.07 -34.57
CA THR A 374 -36.28 24.57 -34.83
C THR A 374 -36.33 25.40 -36.11
N VAL A 375 -37.30 25.12 -36.98
CA VAL A 375 -37.55 25.95 -38.17
C VAL A 375 -38.19 27.28 -37.78
N VAL A 376 -37.56 28.38 -38.18
CA VAL A 376 -38.06 29.75 -37.95
C VAL A 376 -38.12 30.48 -39.29
N GLY A 377 -39.34 30.57 -39.86
CA GLY A 377 -39.54 31.13 -41.20
C GLY A 377 -38.92 30.22 -42.26
N SER A 378 -37.82 30.66 -42.87
CA SER A 378 -37.05 29.87 -43.86
C SER A 378 -35.71 29.36 -43.32
N ASP A 379 -35.34 29.75 -42.10
CA ASP A 379 -34.07 29.40 -41.47
C ASP A 379 -34.27 28.27 -40.44
N ILE A 380 -33.18 27.67 -40.00
CA ILE A 380 -33.18 26.74 -38.87
C ILE A 380 -32.37 27.37 -37.73
N VAL A 381 -32.93 27.44 -36.53
CA VAL A 381 -32.23 27.86 -35.32
C VAL A 381 -31.78 26.60 -34.58
N LEU A 382 -30.48 26.51 -34.33
CA LEU A 382 -29.84 25.43 -33.58
C LEU A 382 -29.58 25.90 -32.16
N ASP A 383 -29.96 25.11 -31.16
CA ASP A 383 -29.76 25.43 -29.74
C ASP A 383 -29.13 24.24 -29.01
N TRP A 384 -28.38 24.52 -27.93
CA TRP A 384 -27.78 23.50 -27.08
C TRP A 384 -27.58 23.99 -25.65
N VAL A 385 -27.36 23.06 -24.74
CA VAL A 385 -27.04 23.34 -23.33
C VAL A 385 -25.56 23.05 -23.06
N ARG A 386 -24.86 24.06 -22.52
CA ARG A 386 -23.46 23.96 -22.08
C ARG A 386 -23.32 22.97 -20.93
N ARG A 387 -22.17 22.30 -20.89
CA ARG A 387 -21.70 21.53 -19.73
C ARG A 387 -20.31 21.98 -19.34
N ALA A 388 -19.94 21.73 -18.08
CA ALA A 388 -18.67 22.15 -17.51
C ALA A 388 -17.98 20.95 -16.84
N ARG A 389 -16.64 20.92 -16.92
CA ARG A 389 -15.81 19.93 -16.20
C ARG A 389 -15.62 20.26 -14.72
N ILE A 390 -15.72 21.54 -14.34
CA ILE A 390 -15.52 22.06 -12.97
C ILE A 390 -16.69 22.95 -12.52
N GLY A 391 -16.89 23.07 -11.20
CA GLY A 391 -17.83 24.01 -10.58
C GLY A 391 -19.31 23.66 -10.77
N SER A 392 -19.61 22.49 -11.35
CA SER A 392 -20.96 22.05 -11.63
C SER A 392 -21.66 21.57 -10.35
N PHE A 393 -22.39 22.45 -9.68
CA PHE A 393 -23.24 22.12 -8.53
C PHE A 393 -24.67 22.62 -8.75
N TRP A 394 -25.65 21.75 -8.46
CA TRP A 394 -27.06 22.13 -8.46
C TRP A 394 -27.39 22.88 -7.18
N ALA A 395 -27.59 24.19 -7.28
CA ALA A 395 -28.09 24.99 -6.17
C ALA A 395 -29.58 24.72 -5.92
N ASP A 396 -29.98 24.68 -4.65
CA ASP A 396 -31.36 24.45 -4.21
C ASP A 396 -32.31 25.62 -4.57
N ASP A 397 -31.80 26.73 -5.13
CA ASP A 397 -32.54 27.94 -5.47
C ASP A 397 -33.22 27.93 -6.85
N GLY A 398 -33.12 26.81 -7.58
CA GLY A 398 -33.93 26.54 -8.78
C GLY A 398 -33.42 27.18 -10.08
N GLY A 399 -32.26 27.83 -10.07
CA GLY A 399 -31.62 28.41 -11.25
C GLY A 399 -30.24 27.81 -11.50
N TYR A 400 -30.14 26.69 -12.21
CA TYR A 400 -28.85 26.13 -12.60
C TYR A 400 -28.45 26.61 -14.00
N THR A 401 -27.40 27.45 -14.05
CA THR A 401 -26.64 27.67 -15.29
C THR A 401 -25.28 27.02 -15.09
N ALA A 402 -24.94 26.06 -15.96
CA ALA A 402 -23.63 25.41 -15.90
C ALA A 402 -22.54 26.50 -15.96
N PRO A 403 -21.55 26.50 -15.05
CA PRO A 403 -20.45 27.47 -15.13
C PRO A 403 -19.70 27.30 -16.45
N LEU A 404 -18.90 28.30 -16.81
CA LEU A 404 -18.07 28.18 -18.03
C LEU A 404 -16.90 27.23 -17.80
N GLY A 405 -16.19 27.37 -16.68
CA GLY A 405 -15.02 26.55 -16.33
C GLY A 405 -13.81 26.71 -17.25
N GLU A 406 -13.87 27.68 -18.17
CA GLU A 406 -12.90 27.90 -19.25
C GLU A 406 -12.68 29.40 -19.46
N THR A 407 -11.61 29.76 -20.17
CA THR A 407 -11.27 31.16 -20.47
C THR A 407 -12.12 31.79 -21.58
N LEU A 408 -12.69 30.97 -22.46
CA LEU A 408 -13.54 31.40 -23.57
C LEU A 408 -14.74 30.46 -23.73
N GLU A 409 -15.91 31.02 -23.99
CA GLU A 409 -17.08 30.27 -24.46
C GLU A 409 -17.07 30.23 -26.00
N GLN A 410 -16.58 29.14 -26.57
CA GLN A 410 -16.55 28.94 -28.02
C GLN A 410 -16.98 27.52 -28.39
N TYR A 411 -17.79 27.40 -29.45
CA TYR A 411 -18.29 26.13 -29.96
C TYR A 411 -17.93 25.94 -31.44
N VAL A 412 -17.68 24.70 -31.82
CA VAL A 412 -17.61 24.26 -33.21
C VAL A 412 -18.86 23.45 -33.50
N VAL A 413 -19.69 23.96 -34.41
CA VAL A 413 -20.94 23.33 -34.88
C VAL A 413 -20.72 22.83 -36.30
N ARG A 414 -21.00 21.56 -36.57
CA ARG A 414 -20.83 20.95 -37.89
C ARG A 414 -22.14 20.37 -38.38
N ILE A 415 -22.59 20.84 -39.54
CA ILE A 415 -23.75 20.29 -40.25
C ILE A 415 -23.30 19.08 -41.05
N LYS A 416 -24.05 17.99 -40.98
CA LYS A 416 -23.71 16.71 -41.62
C LYS A 416 -24.74 16.33 -42.67
N ALA A 417 -24.28 15.63 -43.71
CA ALA A 417 -25.16 15.13 -44.77
C ALA A 417 -26.11 14.02 -44.29
N SER A 418 -25.72 13.27 -43.26
CA SER A 418 -26.46 12.16 -42.67
C SER A 418 -25.89 11.84 -41.28
N PRO A 419 -26.54 10.97 -40.48
CA PRO A 419 -25.92 10.39 -39.28
C PRO A 419 -24.55 9.80 -39.62
N SER A 420 -23.52 10.17 -38.85
CA SER A 420 -22.11 9.80 -39.12
C SER A 420 -21.59 10.13 -40.54
N GLY A 421 -22.28 11.00 -41.29
CA GLY A 421 -21.95 11.37 -42.66
C GLY A 421 -20.86 12.45 -42.79
N ALA A 422 -20.61 12.90 -44.02
CA ALA A 422 -19.67 13.97 -44.30
C ALA A 422 -20.14 15.32 -43.74
N VAL A 423 -19.18 16.16 -43.32
CA VAL A 423 -19.44 17.53 -42.87
C VAL A 423 -19.70 18.40 -44.11
N LEU A 424 -20.89 19.00 -44.17
CA LEU A 424 -21.27 19.95 -45.22
C LEU A 424 -20.80 21.36 -44.88
N ARG A 425 -20.91 21.72 -43.60
CA ARG A 425 -20.61 23.08 -43.13
C ARG A 425 -20.09 23.07 -41.70
N THR A 426 -19.20 24.02 -41.41
CA THR A 426 -18.67 24.25 -40.06
C THR A 426 -18.90 25.70 -39.67
N PHE A 427 -19.40 25.91 -38.46
CA PHE A 427 -19.54 27.22 -37.83
C PHE A 427 -18.70 27.27 -36.55
N THR A 428 -18.09 28.43 -36.31
CA THR A 428 -17.58 28.82 -35.00
C THR A 428 -18.60 29.75 -34.37
N VAL A 429 -18.96 29.49 -33.11
CA VAL A 429 -19.94 30.27 -32.35
C VAL A 429 -19.28 30.74 -31.06
N ASP A 430 -19.23 32.05 -30.87
CA ASP A 430 -18.59 32.70 -29.71
C ASP A 430 -19.64 33.28 -28.77
N ASN A 431 -19.48 33.04 -27.46
CA ASN A 431 -20.30 33.59 -26.38
C ASN A 431 -21.82 33.42 -26.59
N ALA A 432 -22.23 32.30 -27.19
CA ALA A 432 -23.63 31.97 -27.43
C ALA A 432 -23.82 30.45 -27.49
N THR A 433 -25.00 30.00 -27.04
CA THR A 433 -25.45 28.60 -27.13
C THR A 433 -26.52 28.39 -28.20
N THR A 434 -26.50 29.26 -29.23
CA THR A 434 -27.45 29.24 -30.34
C THR A 434 -26.76 29.61 -31.65
N LYS A 435 -27.24 29.06 -32.77
CA LYS A 435 -26.76 29.39 -34.11
C LYS A 435 -27.88 29.29 -35.14
N THR A 436 -28.12 30.39 -35.86
CA THR A 436 -29.00 30.38 -37.04
C THR A 436 -28.27 29.84 -38.27
N TYR A 437 -28.84 28.80 -38.86
CA TYR A 437 -28.50 28.22 -40.15
C TYR A 437 -29.42 28.81 -41.22
N LEU A 438 -28.87 29.70 -42.05
CA LEU A 438 -29.63 30.54 -42.97
C LEU A 438 -30.17 29.75 -44.17
N ALA A 439 -31.34 30.13 -44.69
CA ALA A 439 -32.00 29.53 -45.83
C ALA A 439 -31.10 29.41 -47.08
N ALA A 440 -30.24 30.41 -47.31
CA ALA A 440 -29.29 30.40 -48.42
C ALA A 440 -28.23 29.28 -48.27
N ASP A 441 -27.78 29.05 -47.04
CA ASP A 441 -26.82 27.98 -46.74
C ASP A 441 -27.52 26.61 -46.80
N ILE A 442 -28.75 26.49 -46.28
CA ILE A 442 -29.58 25.28 -46.41
C ILE A 442 -29.76 24.90 -47.88
N THR A 443 -30.08 25.88 -48.73
CA THR A 443 -30.26 25.66 -50.16
C THR A 443 -28.96 25.23 -50.84
N THR A 444 -27.81 25.76 -50.40
CA THR A 444 -26.50 25.37 -50.93
C THR A 444 -26.15 23.93 -50.55
N ASP A 445 -26.44 23.53 -49.32
CA ASP A 445 -25.99 22.27 -48.75
C ASP A 445 -26.96 21.11 -49.05
N PHE A 446 -28.27 21.37 -49.07
CA PHE A 446 -29.33 20.37 -49.24
C PHE A 446 -30.24 20.60 -50.46
N GLY A 447 -30.13 21.73 -51.16
CA GLY A 447 -31.01 22.10 -52.28
C GLY A 447 -32.40 22.61 -51.87
N SER A 448 -32.93 22.15 -50.74
CA SER A 448 -34.18 22.60 -50.12
C SER A 448 -34.15 22.32 -48.62
N MET A 449 -35.15 22.80 -47.87
CA MET A 449 -35.33 22.44 -46.45
C MET A 449 -35.40 20.91 -46.30
N PRO A 450 -34.48 20.28 -45.55
CA PRO A 450 -34.54 18.84 -45.32
C PRO A 450 -35.66 18.51 -44.31
N ALA A 451 -36.12 17.26 -44.29
CA ALA A 451 -37.09 16.79 -43.27
C ALA A 451 -36.42 16.51 -41.92
N THR A 452 -35.12 16.19 -41.94
CA THR A 452 -34.31 15.94 -40.76
C THR A 452 -32.97 16.64 -40.91
N LEU A 453 -32.39 17.07 -39.79
CA LEU A 453 -31.07 17.67 -39.74
C LEU A 453 -30.18 16.89 -38.79
N THR A 454 -29.02 16.46 -39.31
CA THR A 454 -27.94 15.93 -38.47
C THR A 454 -26.88 17.00 -38.28
N PHE A 455 -26.49 17.25 -37.04
CA PHE A 455 -25.37 18.12 -36.70
C PHE A 455 -24.64 17.62 -35.47
N ASP A 456 -23.36 17.98 -35.36
CA ASP A 456 -22.56 17.74 -34.17
C ASP A 456 -22.00 19.05 -33.59
N ILE A 457 -21.85 19.06 -32.26
CA ILE A 457 -21.35 20.22 -31.52
C ILE A 457 -20.32 19.77 -30.50
N ARG A 458 -19.25 20.55 -30.36
CA ARG A 458 -18.32 20.50 -29.24
C ARG A 458 -17.94 21.89 -28.77
N GLN A 459 -17.60 22.01 -27.48
CA GLN A 459 -16.96 23.21 -26.94
C GLN A 459 -15.46 23.15 -27.20
N VAL A 460 -14.85 24.31 -27.45
CA VAL A 460 -13.40 24.44 -27.65
C VAL A 460 -12.74 24.65 -26.29
N SER A 461 -11.69 23.88 -26.01
CA SER A 461 -10.88 24.05 -24.81
C SER A 461 -9.85 25.17 -24.97
N GLY A 462 -9.65 25.97 -23.92
CA GLY A 462 -8.62 27.01 -23.89
C GLY A 462 -7.20 26.46 -23.90
N THR A 463 -7.00 25.18 -23.58
CA THR A 463 -5.69 24.51 -23.56
C THR A 463 -5.32 23.83 -24.88
N GLY A 464 -6.20 23.89 -25.89
CA GLY A 464 -5.98 23.25 -27.20
C GLY A 464 -6.39 21.78 -27.27
N VAL A 465 -6.81 21.19 -26.15
CA VAL A 465 -7.32 19.81 -26.12
C VAL A 465 -8.58 19.67 -26.97
N ILE A 466 -8.65 18.58 -27.75
CA ILE A 466 -9.80 18.24 -28.58
C ILE A 466 -10.89 17.64 -27.68
N CYS A 467 -11.94 18.42 -27.41
CA CYS A 467 -13.11 17.97 -26.67
C CYS A 467 -14.01 17.03 -27.50
N PRO A 468 -14.76 16.13 -26.83
CA PRO A 468 -15.72 15.24 -27.48
C PRO A 468 -16.91 15.99 -28.10
N THR A 469 -17.50 15.37 -29.13
CA THR A 469 -18.63 15.95 -29.89
C THR A 469 -19.92 15.23 -29.57
N ARG A 470 -21.03 15.96 -29.42
CA ARG A 470 -22.37 15.39 -29.41
C ARG A 470 -22.97 15.52 -30.80
N GLU A 471 -23.29 14.39 -31.43
CA GLU A 471 -24.09 14.34 -32.65
C GLU A 471 -25.57 14.12 -32.29
N ALA A 472 -26.47 14.81 -32.98
CA ALA A 472 -27.90 14.60 -32.92
C ALA A 472 -28.50 14.63 -34.33
N THR A 473 -29.59 13.89 -34.53
CA THR A 473 -30.44 13.98 -35.72
C THR A 473 -31.83 14.38 -35.25
N ILE A 474 -32.35 15.47 -35.82
CA ILE A 474 -33.57 16.14 -35.36
C ILE A 474 -34.55 16.21 -36.52
N ASP A 475 -35.81 15.87 -36.26
CA ASP A 475 -36.92 16.06 -37.20
C ASP A 475 -37.34 17.54 -37.16
N LEU A 476 -37.40 18.20 -38.33
CA LEU A 476 -37.58 19.65 -38.47
C LEU A 476 -39.04 20.11 -38.61
#